data_AF-A0A6B9F2V0-F1
#
_entry.id   AF-A0A6B9F2V0-F1
#
_cell.length_a   1.000
_cell.length_b   1.000
_cell.length_c   1.000
_cell.angle_alpha   90.00
_cell.angle_beta   90.00
_cell.angle_gamma   90.00
#
_symmetry.space_group_name_H-M   'P 1'
#
loop_
_entity.id
_entity.type
_entity.pdbx_description
1 polymer ?
#
loop_
_entity_poly.entity_id
_entity_poly.type
_entity_poly.pdbx_seq_one_letter_code
_entity_poly.pdbx_strand_id
1 'polypeptide(L)'
;MLHEAVDEPETLSPQQLREAYDAELRAVIDAQGIERVATAADLPTESVAALASGESPSMTLSEAAAILAVDSEGRDADVIVQEVRDYLLMGMTTGVLDVDTIASNVDLDLSGQEIQQAIEGRIRMTLDELASIHGYVAGRSAP
;
A
#
# COMPACT_ATOMS: atom_id res chain seq x y z
N MET A 1 4.84 -5.60 7.56
CA MET A 1 4.98 -4.50 6.56
C MET A 1 3.73 -4.42 5.69
N LEU A 2 3.47 -3.35 4.91
CA LEU A 2 2.25 -3.28 4.05
C LEU A 2 2.12 -4.48 3.09
N HIS A 3 3.21 -4.91 2.46
CA HIS A 3 3.20 -6.09 1.58
C HIS A 3 3.15 -7.42 2.34
N GLU A 4 3.32 -7.41 3.66
CA GLU A 4 3.18 -8.56 4.57
C GLU A 4 1.92 -8.45 5.43
N ALA A 5 1.04 -7.48 5.17
CA ALA A 5 -0.19 -7.26 5.94
C ALA A 5 -1.13 -8.48 5.85
N VAL A 6 -0.91 -9.33 4.85
CA VAL A 6 -1.68 -10.53 4.56
C VAL A 6 -0.74 -11.62 4.09
N ASP A 7 -0.93 -12.85 4.59
CA ASP A 7 -0.12 -14.02 4.22
C ASP A 7 -0.42 -14.52 2.78
N GLU A 8 -1.69 -14.46 2.34
CA GLU A 8 -2.17 -14.94 1.04
C GLU A 8 -2.95 -13.83 0.29
N PRO A 9 -2.28 -12.75 -0.16
CA PRO A 9 -2.93 -11.59 -0.77
C PRO A 9 -3.73 -11.91 -2.04
N GLU A 10 -3.38 -12.98 -2.76
CA GLU A 10 -4.07 -13.47 -3.95
C GLU A 10 -5.49 -14.01 -3.68
N THR A 11 -5.78 -14.37 -2.43
CA THR A 11 -7.09 -14.89 -2.03
C THR A 11 -8.09 -13.78 -1.70
N LEU A 12 -7.61 -12.54 -1.59
CA LEU A 12 -8.38 -11.38 -1.17
C LEU A 12 -8.82 -10.53 -2.37
N SER A 13 -10.03 -9.97 -2.28
CA SER A 13 -10.42 -8.88 -3.17
C SER A 13 -9.60 -7.61 -2.88
N PRO A 14 -9.48 -6.67 -3.83
CA PRO A 14 -8.82 -5.39 -3.60
C PRO A 14 -9.35 -4.65 -2.37
N GLN A 15 -10.65 -4.70 -2.12
CA GLN A 15 -11.26 -4.11 -0.92
C GLN A 15 -10.76 -4.78 0.37
N GLN A 16 -10.70 -6.12 0.41
CA GLN A 16 -10.20 -6.83 1.59
C GLN A 16 -8.70 -6.57 1.84
N LEU A 17 -7.89 -6.46 0.77
CA LEU A 17 -6.49 -6.04 0.88
C LEU A 17 -6.37 -4.62 1.42
N ARG A 18 -7.21 -3.70 0.94
CA ARG A 18 -7.26 -2.34 1.44
C ARG A 18 -7.61 -2.28 2.92
N GLU A 19 -8.62 -3.04 3.35
CA GLU A 19 -9.01 -3.17 4.76
C GLU A 19 -7.88 -3.72 5.63
N ALA A 20 -7.09 -4.68 5.11
CA ALA A 20 -5.92 -5.21 5.81
C ALA A 20 -4.82 -4.13 5.98
N TYR A 21 -4.54 -3.33 4.94
CA TYR A 21 -3.62 -2.19 5.07
C TYR A 21 -4.11 -1.18 6.11
N ASP A 22 -5.39 -0.83 6.09
CA ASP A 22 -5.98 0.10 7.05
C ASP A 22 -5.90 -0.46 8.49
N ALA A 23 -6.00 -1.78 8.67
CA ALA A 23 -5.84 -2.43 9.97
C ALA A 23 -4.40 -2.33 10.52
N GLU A 24 -3.39 -2.56 9.67
CA GLU A 24 -1.97 -2.39 10.05
C GLU A 24 -1.68 -0.94 10.46
N LEU A 25 -2.19 0.02 9.69
CA LEU A 25 -2.01 1.45 9.99
C LEU A 25 -2.73 1.84 11.28
N ARG A 26 -3.94 1.31 11.52
CA ARG A 26 -4.68 1.52 12.75
C ARG A 26 -3.94 0.98 13.97
N ALA A 27 -3.29 -0.17 13.85
CA ALA A 27 -2.50 -0.74 14.95
C ALA A 27 -1.38 0.22 15.39
N VAL A 28 -0.71 0.89 14.45
CA VAL A 28 0.30 1.91 14.77
C VAL A 28 -0.33 3.15 15.42
N ILE A 29 -1.49 3.60 14.92
CA ILE A 29 -2.21 4.74 15.51
C ILE A 29 -2.69 4.43 16.93
N ASP A 30 -3.18 3.23 17.18
CA ASP A 30 -3.63 2.79 18.51
C ASP A 30 -2.46 2.72 19.49
N ALA A 31 -1.27 2.32 19.03
CA ALA A 31 -0.07 2.23 19.86
C ALA A 31 0.55 3.61 20.16
N GLN A 32 0.57 4.50 19.18
CA GLN A 32 1.33 5.78 19.25
C GLN A 32 0.44 6.99 19.57
N GLY A 33 -0.87 6.90 19.31
CA GLY A 33 -1.84 7.97 19.46
C GLY A 33 -1.98 8.87 18.23
N ILE A 34 -3.21 9.35 17.98
CA ILE A 34 -3.59 10.13 16.79
C ILE A 34 -2.72 11.37 16.59
N GLU A 35 -2.55 12.21 17.62
CA GLU A 35 -1.83 13.49 17.49
C GLU A 35 -0.35 13.27 17.19
N ARG A 36 0.24 12.24 17.82
CA ARG A 36 1.65 11.88 17.61
C ARG A 36 1.85 11.39 16.18
N VAL A 37 1.01 10.48 15.71
CA VAL A 37 1.09 9.96 14.34
C VAL A 37 0.86 11.06 13.32
N ALA A 38 -0.19 11.87 13.47
CA ALA A 38 -0.47 12.98 12.55
C ALA A 38 0.71 13.94 12.44
N THR A 39 1.32 14.31 13.58
CA THR A 39 2.50 15.19 13.59
C THR A 39 3.72 14.55 12.97
N ALA A 40 4.02 13.29 13.31
CA ALA A 40 5.22 12.60 12.84
C ALA A 40 5.15 12.22 11.36
N ALA A 41 3.97 11.87 10.87
CA ALA A 41 3.72 11.50 9.47
C ALA A 41 3.42 12.71 8.57
N ASP A 42 3.37 13.93 9.13
CA ASP A 42 2.96 15.17 8.44
C ASP A 42 1.59 15.03 7.74
N LEU A 43 0.61 14.46 8.46
CA LEU A 43 -0.73 14.19 7.97
C LEU A 43 -1.79 15.04 8.65
N PRO A 44 -2.91 15.34 7.97
CA PRO A 44 -4.06 15.94 8.60
C PRO A 44 -4.59 15.05 9.73
N THR A 45 -4.83 15.66 10.90
CA THR A 45 -5.31 14.93 12.09
C THR A 45 -6.66 14.25 11.82
N GLU A 46 -7.50 14.87 11.00
CA GLU A 46 -8.79 14.32 10.57
C GLU A 46 -8.63 13.00 9.80
N SER A 47 -7.63 12.87 8.93
CA SER A 47 -7.38 11.63 8.17
C SER A 47 -6.92 10.51 9.09
N VAL A 48 -6.02 10.82 10.04
CA VAL A 48 -5.54 9.85 11.03
C VAL A 48 -6.68 9.43 11.97
N ALA A 49 -7.51 10.37 12.40
CA ALA A 49 -8.68 10.09 13.24
C ALA A 49 -9.74 9.24 12.53
N ALA A 50 -10.00 9.50 11.24
CA ALA A 50 -10.90 8.68 10.43
C ALA A 50 -10.36 7.25 10.28
N LEU A 51 -9.05 7.09 10.05
CA LEU A 51 -8.45 5.76 9.99
C LEU A 51 -8.58 5.00 11.32
N ALA A 52 -8.35 5.71 12.44
CA ALA A 52 -8.54 5.18 13.79
C ALA A 52 -10.00 4.80 14.10
N SER A 53 -10.98 5.53 13.56
CA SER A 53 -12.42 5.24 13.76
C SER A 53 -12.92 4.04 12.94
N GLY A 54 -12.08 3.46 12.08
CA GLY A 54 -12.46 2.34 11.21
C GLY A 54 -12.81 2.74 9.78
N GLU A 55 -12.64 4.01 9.41
CA GLU A 55 -12.86 4.48 8.05
C GLU A 55 -11.63 4.25 7.16
N SER A 56 -11.82 4.35 5.84
CA SER A 56 -10.78 4.16 4.82
C SER A 56 -10.57 5.46 4.03
N PRO A 57 -9.94 6.49 4.61
CA PRO A 57 -9.69 7.75 3.90
C PRO A 57 -8.80 7.54 2.67
N SER A 58 -8.98 8.36 1.64
CA SER A 58 -8.07 8.35 0.48
C SER A 58 -6.65 8.70 0.93
N MET A 59 -5.70 7.81 0.68
CA MET A 59 -4.33 7.95 1.14
C MET A 59 -3.35 7.29 0.17
N THR A 60 -2.15 7.83 0.08
CA THR A 60 -1.05 7.33 -0.74
C THR A 60 -0.21 6.32 0.00
N LEU A 61 0.53 5.47 -0.74
CA LEU A 61 1.53 4.56 -0.20
C LEU A 61 2.58 5.31 0.63
N SER A 62 2.99 6.52 0.22
CA SER A 62 3.96 7.33 0.97
C SER A 62 3.42 7.80 2.31
N GLU A 63 2.16 8.23 2.36
CA GLU A 63 1.50 8.65 3.61
C GLU A 63 1.28 7.44 4.54
N ALA A 64 0.88 6.30 4.00
CA ALA A 64 0.79 5.04 4.74
C ALA A 64 2.14 4.62 5.34
N ALA A 65 3.20 4.69 4.54
CA ALA A 65 4.55 4.41 4.98
C ALA A 65 5.01 5.39 6.07
N ALA A 66 4.62 6.66 6.00
CA ALA A 66 4.92 7.65 7.03
C ALA A 66 4.27 7.30 8.38
N ILE A 67 3.03 6.80 8.37
CA ILE A 67 2.38 6.27 9.57
C ILE A 67 3.17 5.08 10.13
N LEU A 68 3.47 4.08 9.29
CA LEU A 68 4.22 2.89 9.73
C LEU A 68 5.60 3.20 10.28
N ALA A 69 6.27 4.23 9.74
CA ALA A 69 7.59 4.66 10.19
C ALA A 69 7.58 5.25 11.62
N VAL A 70 6.42 5.62 12.17
CA VAL A 70 6.32 6.14 13.55
C VAL A 70 6.66 5.07 14.59
N ASP A 71 6.34 3.82 14.31
CA ASP A 71 6.59 2.66 15.19
C ASP A 71 7.68 1.71 14.66
N SER A 72 8.24 2.01 13.50
CA SER A 72 9.34 1.22 12.95
C SER A 72 10.60 1.47 13.80
N GLU A 73 11.36 0.41 14.11
CA GLU A 73 12.61 0.50 14.88
C GLU A 73 13.75 1.18 14.07
N GLY A 74 13.55 2.43 13.64
CA GLY A 74 14.49 3.22 12.85
C GLY A 74 14.39 3.04 11.34
N ARG A 75 13.28 2.52 10.80
CA ARG A 75 13.05 2.39 9.36
C ARG A 75 12.26 3.59 8.82
N ASP A 76 12.90 4.40 7.99
CA ASP A 76 12.24 5.57 7.39
C ASP A 76 11.12 5.18 6.41
N ALA A 77 10.15 6.08 6.25
CA ALA A 77 9.01 5.90 5.34
C ALA A 77 9.46 5.57 3.91
N ASP A 78 10.51 6.23 3.41
CA ASP A 78 11.04 5.97 2.07
C ASP A 78 11.51 4.52 1.89
N VAL A 79 12.11 3.92 2.93
CA VAL A 79 12.54 2.51 2.90
C VAL A 79 11.32 1.59 2.78
N ILE A 80 10.27 1.87 3.57
CA ILE A 80 9.01 1.11 3.52
C ILE A 80 8.38 1.18 2.13
N VAL A 81 8.36 2.36 1.50
CA VAL A 81 7.86 2.53 0.13
C VAL A 81 8.67 1.72 -0.89
N GLN A 82 10.00 1.76 -0.80
CA GLN A 82 10.87 1.00 -1.71
C GLN A 82 10.67 -0.51 -1.55
N GLU A 83 10.58 -1.01 -0.32
CA GLU A 83 10.35 -2.44 -0.07
C GLU A 83 9.03 -2.93 -0.69
N VAL A 84 7.96 -2.14 -0.61
CA VAL A 84 6.68 -2.47 -1.27
C VAL A 84 6.81 -2.50 -2.80
N ARG A 85 7.53 -1.54 -3.40
CA ARG A 85 7.74 -1.48 -4.85
C ARG A 85 8.62 -2.61 -5.35
N ASP A 86 9.68 -2.93 -4.63
CA ASP A 86 10.57 -4.05 -4.93
C ASP A 86 9.78 -5.37 -4.87
N TYR A 87 8.91 -5.53 -3.87
CA TYR A 87 8.02 -6.68 -3.78
C TYR A 87 7.12 -6.81 -5.02
N LEU A 88 6.46 -5.72 -5.46
CA LEU A 88 5.64 -5.73 -6.68
C LEU A 88 6.47 -6.10 -7.91
N LEU A 89 7.67 -5.55 -8.06
CA LEU A 89 8.56 -5.83 -9.19
C LEU A 89 9.03 -7.28 -9.21
N MET A 90 9.36 -7.85 -8.04
CA MET A 90 9.72 -9.25 -7.90
C MET A 90 8.54 -10.18 -8.25
N GLY A 91 7.34 -9.84 -7.79
CA GLY A 91 6.12 -10.56 -8.16
C GLY A 91 5.88 -10.53 -9.67
N MET A 92 5.90 -9.34 -10.29
CA MET A 92 5.77 -9.21 -11.74
C MET A 92 6.79 -10.04 -12.51
N THR A 93 8.05 -10.05 -12.05
CA THR A 93 9.12 -10.85 -12.68
C THR A 93 8.83 -12.35 -12.55
N THR A 94 8.35 -12.79 -11.39
CA THR A 94 8.05 -14.21 -11.10
C THR A 94 6.84 -14.69 -11.88
N GLY A 95 5.76 -13.90 -11.91
CA GLY A 95 4.55 -14.18 -12.68
C GLY A 95 4.64 -13.85 -14.18
N VAL A 96 5.79 -13.37 -14.65
CA VAL A 96 6.04 -12.95 -16.04
C VAL A 96 4.96 -11.96 -16.53
N LEU A 97 4.67 -10.95 -15.71
CA LEU A 97 3.66 -9.94 -15.98
C LEU A 97 4.26 -8.69 -16.60
N ASP A 98 3.58 -8.16 -17.60
CA ASP A 98 3.78 -6.80 -18.11
C ASP A 98 2.71 -5.84 -17.54
N VAL A 99 3.01 -4.55 -17.57
CA VAL A 99 2.14 -3.50 -17.02
C VAL A 99 0.83 -3.31 -17.79
N ASP A 100 0.81 -3.61 -19.09
CA ASP A 100 -0.41 -3.51 -19.90
C ASP A 100 -1.38 -4.66 -19.55
N THR A 101 -0.82 -5.83 -19.24
CA THR A 101 -1.56 -6.97 -18.68
C THR A 101 -2.17 -6.61 -17.32
N ILE A 102 -1.42 -5.94 -16.44
CA ILE A 102 -2.00 -5.47 -15.16
C ILE A 102 -3.12 -4.47 -15.43
N ALA A 103 -2.86 -3.41 -16.21
CA ALA A 103 -3.84 -2.37 -16.54
C ALA A 103 -5.16 -2.93 -17.09
N SER A 104 -5.08 -3.98 -17.91
CA SER A 104 -6.25 -4.59 -18.54
C SER A 104 -7.07 -5.49 -17.61
N ASN A 105 -6.53 -5.85 -16.43
CA ASN A 105 -7.13 -6.83 -15.52
C ASN A 105 -7.47 -6.28 -14.13
N VAL A 106 -7.02 -5.07 -13.80
CA VAL A 106 -7.39 -4.37 -12.57
C VAL A 106 -8.45 -3.32 -12.90
N ASP A 107 -9.40 -3.10 -11.99
CA ASP A 107 -10.42 -2.05 -12.13
C ASP A 107 -9.86 -0.68 -11.72
N LEU A 108 -8.84 -0.23 -12.46
CA LEU A 108 -8.19 1.07 -12.29
C LEU A 108 -8.29 1.86 -13.59
N ASP A 109 -8.54 3.17 -13.49
CA ASP A 109 -8.46 4.10 -14.62
C ASP A 109 -7.01 4.54 -14.85
N LEU A 110 -6.11 3.57 -15.01
CA LEU A 110 -4.68 3.78 -15.23
C LEU A 110 -4.21 3.03 -16.47
N SER A 111 -3.40 3.69 -17.29
CA SER A 111 -2.65 3.05 -18.36
C SER A 111 -1.51 2.18 -17.81
N GLY A 112 -1.01 1.25 -18.63
CA GLY A 112 0.19 0.48 -18.29
C GLY A 112 1.41 1.37 -17.99
N GLN A 113 1.53 2.51 -18.69
CA GLN A 113 2.57 3.49 -18.41
C GLN A 113 2.43 4.13 -17.02
N GLU A 114 1.22 4.48 -16.60
CA GLU A 114 0.98 5.06 -15.27
C GLU A 114 1.25 4.03 -14.17
N ILE A 115 0.85 2.77 -14.36
CA ILE A 115 1.21 1.67 -13.46
C ILE A 115 2.72 1.52 -13.36
N GLN A 116 3.43 1.53 -14.50
CA GLN A 116 4.89 1.48 -14.49
C GLN A 116 5.49 2.65 -13.71
N GLN A 117 5.02 3.87 -13.96
CA GLN A 117 5.50 5.06 -13.27
C GLN A 117 5.20 5.02 -11.76
N ALA A 118 4.08 4.45 -11.35
CA ALA A 118 3.73 4.31 -9.93
C ALA A 118 4.65 3.31 -9.22
N ILE A 119 4.93 2.16 -9.85
CA ILE A 119 5.84 1.14 -9.34
C ILE A 119 7.29 1.65 -9.32
N GLU A 120 7.73 2.39 -10.34
CA GLU A 120 9.04 3.05 -10.38
C GLU A 120 9.13 4.30 -9.48
N GLY A 121 8.01 4.72 -8.90
CA GLY A 121 7.95 5.87 -8.00
C GLY A 121 8.05 7.25 -8.62
N ARG A 122 7.77 7.35 -9.92
CA ARG A 122 7.71 8.61 -10.66
C ARG A 122 6.39 9.36 -10.45
N ILE A 123 5.34 8.64 -10.06
CA ILE A 123 4.05 9.22 -9.64
C ILE A 123 3.62 8.64 -8.29
N ARG A 124 2.66 9.30 -7.64
CA ARG A 124 2.06 8.80 -6.40
C ARG A 124 1.16 7.60 -6.71
N MET A 125 1.16 6.64 -5.79
CA MET A 125 0.28 5.47 -5.81
C MET A 125 -0.63 5.54 -4.59
N THR A 126 -1.93 5.37 -4.77
CA THR A 126 -2.92 5.27 -3.69
C THR A 126 -2.92 3.87 -3.07
N LEU A 127 -3.46 3.73 -1.86
CA LEU A 127 -3.64 2.40 -1.26
C LEU A 127 -4.65 1.54 -2.02
N ASP A 128 -5.63 2.12 -2.71
CA ASP A 128 -6.60 1.39 -3.52
C ASP A 128 -5.97 0.84 -4.81
N GLU A 129 -5.13 1.66 -5.45
CA GLU A 129 -4.30 1.23 -6.58
C GLU A 129 -3.33 0.13 -6.15
N LEU A 130 -2.66 0.32 -5.00
CA LEU A 130 -1.76 -0.68 -4.44
C LEU A 130 -2.48 -1.99 -4.17
N ALA A 131 -3.66 -1.97 -3.52
CA ALA A 131 -4.41 -3.17 -3.22
C ALA A 131 -4.80 -3.94 -4.49
N SER A 132 -5.25 -3.21 -5.52
CA SER A 132 -5.63 -3.79 -6.81
C SER A 132 -4.44 -4.41 -7.55
N ILE A 133 -3.31 -3.68 -7.62
CA ILE A 133 -2.09 -4.16 -8.29
C ILE A 133 -1.47 -5.32 -7.51
N HIS A 134 -1.35 -5.20 -6.18
CA HIS A 134 -0.74 -6.22 -5.32
C HIS A 134 -1.50 -7.55 -5.42
N GLY A 135 -2.82 -7.54 -5.23
CA GLY A 135 -3.63 -8.77 -5.32
C GLY A 135 -3.51 -9.44 -6.69
N TYR A 136 -3.51 -8.65 -7.78
CA TYR A 136 -3.34 -9.20 -9.12
C TYR A 136 -1.96 -9.81 -9.35
N VAL A 137 -0.89 -9.13 -8.93
CA VAL A 137 0.49 -9.61 -9.07
C VAL A 137 0.70 -10.87 -8.24
N ALA A 138 0.23 -10.90 -6.99
CA ALA A 138 0.34 -12.07 -6.12
C ALA A 138 -0.32 -13.30 -6.73
N GLY A 139 -1.55 -13.19 -7.25
CA GLY A 139 -2.28 -14.32 -7.84
C GLY A 139 -1.66 -14.89 -9.13
N ARG A 140 -0.66 -14.22 -9.69
CA ARG A 140 0.10 -14.67 -10.86
C ARG A 140 1.50 -15.16 -10.52
N SER A 141 1.97 -14.84 -9.32
CA SER A 141 3.29 -15.20 -8.80
C SER A 141 3.22 -16.39 -7.84
N ALA A 142 2.01 -16.76 -7.40
CA ALA A 142 1.77 -17.95 -6.59
C ALA A 142 2.17 -19.24 -7.36
N PRO A 143 2.85 -20.19 -6.70
CA PRO A 143 3.39 -21.41 -7.31
C PRO A 143 2.34 -22.44 -7.74
#